data_AF-A0A7S3ZVY7-F1
#
_entry.id   AF-A0A7S3ZVY7-F1
#
_cell.length_a   1.000
_cell.length_b   1.000
_cell.length_c   1.000
_cell.angle_alpha   90.00
_cell.angle_beta   90.00
_cell.angle_gamma   90.00
#
_symmetry.space_group_name_H-M   'P 1'
#
loop_
_entity.id
_entity.type
_entity.pdbx_description
1 polymer ?
#
loop_
_entity_poly.entity_id
_entity_poly.type
_entity_poly.pdbx_seq_one_letter_code
_entity_poly.pdbx_strand_id
1 'polypeptide(L)'
;MLRTASRLAARTTLVQRRRASRVVKVKALPFDLNTEALLRNAFSEQDISPTNIELRQRSSGRFNGAASLTFDDVDEATKAFRRLRHDGVEIGNRKVEVAWGTTPFEPEPEPTREELEEDPLKVLTRVLDERRLPTLDQIRAEMLQNDQHDIVREARFPGLIMGEDEVDEEPPQPKKKKVVDPSEPLGKWAETIVKINRVQKVVRGGTIMRYRALVVVGNLMGAGGFAYGKGHSPRDAVARASKAAKRDLRFVERFRDTSLLHDVRGKHNNCIVDIYAKPPGSGIVGGPLGRRILTQLGFSSFTIKARGRRTPYSYCAAAFDALSKHRSVEEIARSRGRRILEIEHAAARHARSPFKA
;
A
#
# COMPACT_ATOMS: atom_id res chain seq x y z
N MET A 1 11.13 45.29 6.58
CA MET A 1 11.78 45.38 5.26
C MET A 1 13.07 44.56 5.12
N LEU A 2 13.80 44.23 6.21
CA LEU A 2 15.06 43.45 6.14
C LEU A 2 14.89 41.93 5.87
N ARG A 3 13.73 41.32 6.19
CA ARG A 3 13.46 39.88 5.95
C ARG A 3 13.09 39.53 4.51
N THR A 4 12.62 40.51 3.73
CA THR A 4 12.28 40.33 2.31
C THR A 4 13.52 40.52 1.42
N ALA A 5 14.39 41.46 1.76
CA ALA A 5 15.66 41.68 1.07
C ALA A 5 16.62 40.47 1.16
N SER A 6 16.71 39.83 2.33
CA SER A 6 17.58 38.64 2.52
C SER A 6 17.09 37.41 1.76
N ARG A 7 15.77 37.21 1.66
CA ARG A 7 15.18 36.13 0.83
C ARG A 7 15.37 36.40 -0.65
N LEU A 8 15.25 37.65 -1.10
CA LEU A 8 15.47 38.01 -2.50
C LEU A 8 16.95 37.83 -2.87
N ALA A 9 17.86 38.31 -2.01
CA ALA A 9 19.31 38.16 -2.16
C ALA A 9 19.77 36.69 -2.13
N ALA A 10 19.19 35.87 -1.25
CA ALA A 10 19.42 34.43 -1.19
C ALA A 10 18.84 33.70 -2.42
N ARG A 11 17.67 34.12 -2.93
CA ARG A 11 17.11 33.61 -4.19
C ARG A 11 17.97 33.98 -5.38
N THR A 12 18.44 35.22 -5.47
CA THR A 12 19.30 35.67 -6.58
C THR A 12 20.67 35.02 -6.54
N THR A 13 21.28 34.83 -5.37
CA THR A 13 22.56 34.11 -5.25
C THR A 13 22.43 32.61 -5.54
N LEU A 14 21.35 31.94 -5.13
CA LEU A 14 21.05 30.55 -5.52
C LEU A 14 20.71 30.41 -7.02
N VAL A 15 20.05 31.40 -7.61
CA VAL A 15 19.75 31.45 -9.05
C VAL A 15 21.00 31.78 -9.87
N GLN A 16 21.91 32.62 -9.36
CA GLN A 16 23.20 32.92 -10.00
C GLN A 16 24.18 31.74 -9.92
N ARG A 17 24.25 31.02 -8.79
CA ARG A 17 25.03 29.76 -8.70
C ARG A 17 24.53 28.67 -9.64
N ARG A 18 23.24 28.68 -10.01
CA ARG A 18 22.62 27.75 -10.96
C ARG A 18 22.87 28.07 -12.44
N ARG A 19 23.46 29.23 -12.77
CA ARG A 19 23.61 29.70 -14.17
C ARG A 19 24.98 29.43 -14.79
N ALA A 20 25.97 28.95 -14.03
CA ALA A 20 27.34 28.79 -14.51
C ALA A 20 27.84 27.34 -14.44
N SER A 21 26.98 26.36 -14.73
CA SER A 21 27.38 24.97 -14.86
C SER A 21 27.63 24.62 -16.32
N ARG A 22 28.85 24.15 -16.62
CA ARG A 22 29.24 23.58 -17.93
C ARG A 22 28.67 22.17 -18.18
N VAL A 23 28.02 21.58 -17.19
CA VAL A 23 27.51 20.20 -17.25
C VAL A 23 25.98 20.18 -17.20
N VAL A 24 25.38 19.49 -18.16
CA VAL A 24 23.93 19.23 -18.23
C VAL A 24 23.69 17.73 -18.02
N LYS A 25 22.85 17.40 -17.05
CA LYS A 25 22.43 16.02 -16.74
C LYS A 25 21.09 15.73 -17.41
N VAL A 26 21.05 14.63 -18.13
CA VAL A 26 19.91 14.20 -18.93
C VAL A 26 19.45 12.82 -18.42
N LYS A 27 18.14 12.62 -18.25
CA LYS A 27 17.51 11.39 -17.74
C LYS A 27 16.35 10.97 -18.62
N ALA A 28 15.96 9.70 -18.54
CA ALA A 28 14.91 9.08 -19.35
C ALA A 28 15.25 8.89 -20.84
N LEU A 29 16.55 8.72 -21.14
CA LEU A 29 17.01 8.33 -22.47
C LEU A 29 16.67 6.86 -22.79
N PRO A 30 16.62 6.47 -24.08
CA PRO A 30 16.62 5.08 -24.49
C PRO A 30 17.78 4.28 -23.85
N PHE A 31 17.60 2.97 -23.68
CA PHE A 31 18.60 2.10 -23.02
C PHE A 31 19.58 1.46 -24.03
N ASP A 32 19.62 1.97 -25.26
CA ASP A 32 20.32 1.38 -26.39
C ASP A 32 21.71 2.00 -26.59
N LEU A 33 22.64 1.26 -27.20
CA LEU A 33 23.99 1.76 -27.52
C LEU A 33 23.97 3.00 -28.45
N ASN A 34 22.95 3.14 -29.30
CA ASN A 34 22.85 4.25 -30.26
C ASN A 34 22.47 5.59 -29.63
N THR A 35 22.25 5.65 -28.31
CA THR A 35 21.80 6.85 -27.60
C THR A 35 22.79 8.01 -27.71
N GLU A 36 24.09 7.73 -27.78
CA GLU A 36 25.11 8.77 -27.98
C GLU A 36 24.98 9.45 -29.36
N ALA A 37 24.79 8.67 -30.42
CA ALA A 37 24.61 9.18 -31.77
C ALA A 37 23.31 9.99 -31.89
N LEU A 38 22.23 9.55 -31.23
CA LEU A 38 20.97 10.30 -31.18
C LEU A 38 21.14 11.65 -30.48
N LEU A 39 21.92 11.71 -29.41
CA LEU A 39 22.24 12.97 -28.73
C LEU A 39 23.05 13.89 -29.64
N ARG A 40 24.08 13.38 -30.33
CA ARG A 40 24.89 14.19 -31.26
C ARG A 40 24.06 14.75 -32.42
N ASN A 41 23.18 13.94 -33.01
CA ASN A 41 22.27 14.38 -34.07
C ASN A 41 21.24 15.40 -33.60
N ALA A 42 20.78 15.32 -32.34
CA ALA A 42 19.84 16.30 -31.79
C ALA A 42 20.46 17.70 -31.61
N PHE A 43 21.78 17.80 -31.53
CA PHE A 43 22.50 19.07 -31.37
C PHE A 43 23.16 19.58 -32.66
N SER A 44 23.34 18.73 -33.67
CA SER A 44 23.98 19.11 -34.94
C SER A 44 23.19 20.16 -35.74
N GLU A 45 21.88 20.29 -35.52
CA GLU A 45 21.03 21.26 -36.22
C GLU A 45 21.27 22.73 -35.79
N GLN A 46 22.00 22.98 -34.70
CA GLN A 46 22.09 24.32 -34.09
C GLN A 46 23.52 24.75 -33.73
N ASP A 47 24.53 24.10 -34.31
CA ASP A 47 25.95 24.37 -34.05
C ASP A 47 26.31 24.25 -32.55
N ILE A 48 25.66 23.33 -31.83
CA ILE A 48 25.98 23.04 -30.43
C ILE A 48 26.73 21.70 -30.38
N SER A 49 27.99 21.72 -29.97
CA SER A 49 28.81 20.51 -29.86
C SER A 49 29.16 20.21 -28.41
N PRO A 50 28.54 19.20 -27.76
CA PRO A 50 29.01 18.75 -26.46
C PRO A 50 30.42 18.16 -26.58
N THR A 51 31.35 18.66 -25.78
CA THR A 51 32.76 18.23 -25.71
C THR A 51 32.86 16.77 -25.29
N ASN A 52 32.05 16.35 -24.31
CA ASN A 52 32.01 14.98 -23.84
C ASN A 52 30.57 14.55 -23.49
N ILE A 53 30.18 13.35 -23.91
CA ILE A 53 28.90 12.72 -23.63
C ILE A 53 29.17 11.42 -22.88
N GLU A 54 28.86 11.40 -21.59
CA GLU A 54 29.05 10.23 -20.74
C GLU A 54 27.71 9.59 -20.42
N LEU A 55 27.46 8.37 -20.91
CA LEU A 55 26.28 7.59 -20.59
C LEU A 55 26.49 6.83 -19.27
N ARG A 56 25.55 6.95 -18.33
CA ARG A 56 25.62 6.20 -17.08
C ARG A 56 25.30 4.73 -17.34
N GLN A 57 26.26 3.87 -17.03
CA GLN A 57 26.14 2.42 -17.04
C GLN A 57 26.04 1.88 -15.59
N ARG A 58 25.36 0.76 -15.39
CA ARG A 58 25.43 -0.01 -14.13
C ARG A 58 26.67 -0.91 -14.15
N SER A 59 27.08 -1.40 -12.98
CA SER A 59 28.05 -2.50 -12.84
C SER A 59 27.74 -3.74 -13.68
N SER A 60 26.47 -3.96 -14.05
CA SER A 60 26.04 -5.05 -14.92
C SER A 60 26.23 -4.78 -16.43
N GLY A 61 26.87 -3.67 -16.80
CA GLY A 61 27.09 -3.28 -18.20
C GLY A 61 25.84 -2.77 -18.93
N ARG A 62 24.69 -2.62 -18.24
CA ARG A 62 23.46 -2.07 -18.84
C ARG A 62 23.34 -0.57 -18.64
N PHE A 63 22.88 0.16 -19.66
CA PHE A 63 22.65 1.60 -19.58
C PHE A 63 21.46 1.96 -18.68
N ASN A 64 21.60 3.04 -17.91
CA ASN A 64 20.60 3.54 -16.97
C ASN A 64 19.66 4.60 -17.58
N GLY A 65 19.80 4.89 -18.88
CA GLY A 65 19.01 5.93 -19.55
C GLY A 65 19.29 7.34 -18.99
N ALA A 66 20.50 7.55 -18.46
CA ALA A 66 20.96 8.85 -17.96
C ALA A 66 22.31 9.18 -18.58
N ALA A 67 22.55 10.47 -18.85
CA ALA A 67 23.79 10.97 -19.45
C ALA A 67 24.25 12.27 -18.81
N SER A 68 25.56 12.50 -18.76
CA SER A 68 26.17 13.82 -18.51
C SER A 68 26.73 14.37 -19.82
N LEU A 69 26.29 15.57 -20.18
CA LEU A 69 26.83 16.36 -21.28
C LEU A 69 27.73 17.44 -20.70
N THR A 70 29.00 17.47 -21.12
CA THR A 70 29.96 18.49 -20.75
C THR A 70 30.22 19.40 -21.94
N PHE A 71 30.18 20.71 -21.71
CA PHE A 71 30.42 21.75 -22.71
C PHE A 71 31.61 22.61 -22.31
N ASP A 72 32.36 23.12 -23.28
CA ASP A 72 33.46 24.04 -23.03
C ASP A 72 32.93 25.41 -22.58
N ASP A 73 31.87 25.89 -23.23
CA ASP A 73 31.22 27.18 -22.95
C ASP A 73 29.90 27.07 -22.18
N VAL A 74 29.73 28.00 -21.25
CA VAL A 74 28.53 28.10 -20.39
C VAL A 74 27.29 28.50 -21.20
N ASP A 75 27.48 29.28 -22.26
CA ASP A 75 26.39 29.74 -23.12
C ASP A 75 25.86 28.60 -23.99
N GLU A 76 26.73 27.72 -24.47
CA GLU A 76 26.35 26.49 -25.20
C GLU A 76 25.57 25.54 -24.29
N ALA A 77 26.05 25.32 -23.06
CA ALA A 77 25.35 24.52 -22.07
C ALA A 77 23.95 25.08 -21.76
N THR A 78 23.81 26.41 -21.74
CA THR A 78 22.52 27.08 -21.50
C THR A 78 21.56 26.94 -22.68
N LYS A 79 22.07 27.02 -23.92
CA LYS A 79 21.27 26.76 -25.13
C LYS A 79 20.79 25.30 -25.15
N ALA A 80 21.68 24.34 -24.90
CA ALA A 80 21.35 22.93 -24.83
C ALA A 80 20.29 22.62 -23.75
N PHE A 81 20.45 23.19 -22.55
CA PHE A 81 19.50 23.00 -21.44
C PHE A 81 18.10 23.54 -21.78
N ARG A 82 18.01 24.73 -22.38
CA ARG A 82 16.72 25.33 -22.75
C ARG A 82 16.01 24.50 -23.82
N ARG A 83 16.75 24.05 -24.83
CA ARG A 83 16.23 23.23 -25.95
C ARG A 83 15.63 21.92 -25.46
N LEU A 84 16.39 21.14 -24.70
CA LEU A 84 15.92 19.85 -24.18
C LEU A 84 14.74 19.98 -23.22
N ARG A 85 14.60 21.12 -22.52
CA ARG A 85 13.54 21.32 -21.52
C ARG A 85 12.26 21.96 -22.07
N HIS A 86 12.37 22.97 -22.93
CA HIS A 86 11.23 23.76 -23.40
C HIS A 86 10.63 23.24 -24.69
N ASP A 87 11.46 22.76 -25.62
CA ASP A 87 10.95 22.38 -26.94
C ASP A 87 10.49 20.93 -27.00
N GLY A 88 10.59 20.21 -25.87
CA GLY A 88 10.07 18.86 -25.73
C GLY A 88 10.72 17.88 -26.70
N VAL A 89 12.02 18.04 -26.98
CA VAL A 89 12.77 17.19 -27.90
C VAL A 89 12.65 15.74 -27.47
N GLU A 90 12.05 14.93 -28.32
CA GLU A 90 11.96 13.49 -28.14
C GLU A 90 13.25 12.87 -28.68
N ILE A 91 14.02 12.22 -27.79
CA ILE A 91 15.22 11.50 -28.20
C ILE A 91 14.79 10.05 -28.44
N GLY A 92 14.69 9.67 -29.71
CA GLY A 92 14.01 8.46 -30.13
C GLY A 92 12.49 8.60 -29.94
N ASN A 93 11.90 7.78 -29.06
CA ASN A 93 10.46 7.79 -28.75
C ASN A 93 10.17 8.22 -27.29
N ARG A 94 11.07 8.97 -26.66
CA ARG A 94 10.98 9.33 -25.23
C ARG A 94 11.19 10.82 -25.00
N LYS A 95 10.35 11.37 -24.14
CA LYS A 95 10.55 12.70 -23.55
C LYS A 95 11.59 12.61 -22.45
N VAL A 96 12.50 13.57 -22.45
CA VAL A 96 13.72 13.52 -21.67
C VAL A 96 13.66 14.55 -20.55
N GLU A 97 14.16 14.18 -19.36
CA GLU A 97 14.24 15.06 -18.21
C GLU A 97 15.63 15.67 -18.09
N VAL A 98 15.72 16.97 -17.82
CA VAL A 98 16.98 17.73 -17.85
C VAL A 98 17.21 18.48 -16.55
N ALA A 99 18.43 18.37 -16.01
CA ALA A 99 18.87 19.06 -14.81
C ALA A 99 20.29 19.62 -14.99
N TRP A 100 20.63 20.67 -14.25
CA TRP A 100 21.99 21.17 -14.17
C TRP A 100 22.87 20.28 -13.28
N GLY A 101 24.13 20.08 -13.65
CA GLY A 101 25.12 19.34 -12.88
C GLY A 101 26.39 20.16 -12.62
N THR A 102 27.06 19.92 -11.49
CA THR A 102 28.37 20.54 -11.19
C THR A 102 29.53 19.66 -11.62
N THR A 103 29.36 18.34 -11.56
CA THR A 103 30.31 17.32 -11.99
C THR A 103 29.64 16.33 -12.95
N PRO A 104 30.40 15.76 -13.90
CA PRO A 104 29.96 14.61 -14.69
C PRO A 104 29.56 13.43 -13.77
N PHE A 105 28.85 12.45 -14.32
CA PHE A 105 28.45 11.30 -13.53
C PHE A 105 29.68 10.43 -13.26
N GLU A 106 30.12 10.32 -12.00
CA GLU A 106 31.20 9.40 -11.66
C GLU A 106 30.78 7.96 -11.99
N PRO A 107 31.60 7.19 -12.72
CA PRO A 107 31.30 5.78 -12.97
C PRO A 107 31.17 5.05 -11.63
N GLU A 108 30.12 4.23 -11.50
CA GLU A 108 30.01 3.36 -10.32
C GLU A 108 31.24 2.46 -10.28
N PRO A 109 31.94 2.36 -9.13
CA PRO A 109 33.12 1.50 -9.04
C PRO A 109 32.72 0.07 -9.44
N GLU A 110 33.52 -0.54 -10.31
CA GLU A 110 33.29 -1.94 -10.66
C GLU A 110 33.45 -2.79 -9.40
N PRO A 111 32.48 -3.68 -9.08
CA PRO A 111 32.61 -4.55 -7.94
C PRO A 111 33.82 -5.45 -8.15
N THR A 112 34.70 -5.55 -7.14
CA THR A 112 35.84 -6.46 -7.19
C THR A 112 35.34 -7.91 -7.31
N ARG A 113 36.13 -8.80 -7.93
CA ARG A 113 35.71 -10.21 -8.14
C ARG A 113 35.29 -10.92 -6.84
N GLU A 114 35.85 -10.50 -5.71
CA GLU A 114 35.51 -10.99 -4.37
C GLU A 114 34.09 -10.58 -3.92
N GLU A 115 33.56 -9.43 -4.36
CA GLU A 115 32.21 -8.93 -4.01
C GLU A 115 31.08 -9.58 -4.83
N LEU A 116 31.39 -10.14 -6.00
CA LEU A 116 30.43 -10.81 -6.88
C LEU A 116 30.13 -12.25 -6.45
N GLU A 117 31.06 -12.88 -5.72
CA GLU A 117 30.95 -14.27 -5.25
C GLU A 117 30.45 -14.38 -3.80
N GLU A 118 30.40 -13.29 -3.04
CA GLU A 118 29.91 -13.30 -1.66
C GLU A 118 28.36 -13.35 -1.59
N ASP A 119 27.85 -14.26 -0.74
CA ASP A 119 26.43 -14.36 -0.42
C ASP A 119 25.85 -12.98 -0.03
N PRO A 120 24.68 -12.57 -0.57
CA PRO A 120 24.11 -11.24 -0.34
C PRO A 120 23.81 -10.97 1.14
N LEU A 121 23.66 -12.03 1.94
CA LEU A 121 23.50 -11.94 3.39
C LEU A 121 24.79 -11.51 4.11
N LYS A 122 25.96 -11.94 3.64
CA LYS A 122 27.27 -11.56 4.21
C LYS A 122 27.63 -10.11 3.90
N VAL A 123 27.30 -9.66 2.69
CA VAL A 123 27.47 -8.26 2.28
C VAL A 123 26.57 -7.34 3.11
N LEU A 124 25.31 -7.74 3.32
CA LEU A 124 24.39 -6.99 4.19
C LEU A 124 24.86 -6.93 5.65
N THR A 125 25.41 -8.02 6.20
CA THR A 125 25.97 -7.99 7.56
C THR A 125 27.19 -7.09 7.67
N ARG A 126 28.11 -7.10 6.70
CA ARG A 126 29.25 -6.17 6.65
C ARG A 126 28.81 -4.71 6.59
N VAL A 127 27.86 -4.37 5.71
CA VAL A 127 27.35 -3.00 5.56
C VAL A 127 26.62 -2.52 6.82
N LEU A 128 25.97 -3.43 7.55
CA LEU A 128 25.35 -3.13 8.84
C LEU A 128 26.39 -2.92 9.95
N ASP A 129 27.46 -3.73 9.96
CA ASP A 129 28.59 -3.61 10.89
C ASP A 129 29.39 -2.31 10.66
N GLU A 130 29.63 -1.94 9.40
CA GLU A 130 30.29 -0.68 9.02
C GLU A 130 29.48 0.56 9.44
N ARG A 131 28.14 0.47 9.41
CA ARG A 131 27.26 1.56 9.87
C ARG A 131 27.11 1.63 11.39
N ARG A 132 27.81 0.78 12.16
CA ARG A 132 27.76 0.72 13.63
C ARG A 132 26.34 0.74 14.20
N LEU A 133 25.41 0.00 13.57
CA LEU A 133 24.09 -0.22 14.15
C LEU A 133 24.16 -1.48 15.03
N PRO A 134 23.70 -1.45 16.29
CA PRO A 134 23.73 -2.63 17.14
C PRO A 134 22.86 -3.73 16.54
N THR A 135 23.41 -4.94 16.44
CA THR A 135 22.68 -6.09 15.93
C THR A 135 21.54 -6.46 16.88
N LEU A 136 20.50 -7.09 16.35
CA LEU A 136 19.28 -7.42 17.12
C LEU A 136 19.60 -8.33 18.32
N ASP A 137 20.66 -9.12 18.23
CA ASP A 137 21.16 -9.95 19.33
C ASP A 137 21.95 -9.15 20.37
N GLN A 138 22.64 -8.07 19.98
CA GLN A 138 23.26 -7.13 20.92
C GLN A 138 22.20 -6.33 21.68
N ILE A 139 21.14 -5.87 21.01
CA ILE A 139 20.01 -5.18 21.67
C ILE A 139 19.29 -6.15 22.63
N ARG A 140 19.14 -7.42 22.25
CA ARG A 140 18.58 -8.45 23.15
C ARG A 140 19.48 -8.71 24.34
N ALA A 141 20.80 -8.78 24.16
CA ALA A 141 21.75 -8.97 25.25
C ALA A 141 21.76 -7.76 26.21
N GLU A 142 21.69 -6.53 25.68
CA GLU A 142 21.53 -5.30 26.47
C GLU A 142 20.20 -5.27 27.23
N MET A 143 19.09 -5.67 26.59
CA MET A 143 17.79 -5.76 27.27
C MET A 143 17.80 -6.85 28.35
N LEU A 144 18.47 -7.99 28.12
CA LEU A 144 18.60 -9.07 29.09
C LEU A 144 19.48 -8.69 30.30
N GLN A 145 20.49 -7.84 30.10
CA GLN A 145 21.33 -7.30 31.17
C GLN A 145 20.59 -6.22 31.98
N ASN A 146 19.75 -5.40 31.34
CA ASN A 146 18.95 -4.39 32.02
C ASN A 146 17.74 -4.97 32.77
N ASP A 147 17.26 -6.15 32.40
CA ASP A 147 16.18 -6.87 33.09
C ASP A 147 16.64 -7.61 34.38
N GLN A 148 17.90 -7.46 34.81
CA GLN A 148 18.43 -8.13 36.02
C GLN A 148 18.02 -7.51 37.37
N HIS A 149 17.20 -6.46 37.39
CA HIS A 149 16.55 -6.00 38.62
C HIS A 149 15.04 -6.22 38.53
N ASP A 150 14.59 -7.44 38.83
CA ASP A 150 13.54 -7.67 39.84
C ASP A 150 13.18 -9.17 40.00
N ILE A 151 13.65 -9.73 41.13
CA ILE A 151 12.88 -10.51 42.10
C ILE A 151 12.28 -11.87 41.67
N VAL A 152 12.99 -12.92 42.12
CA VAL A 152 12.51 -14.15 42.81
C VAL A 152 11.78 -15.21 41.96
N ARG A 153 12.45 -16.38 41.82
CA ARG A 153 11.97 -17.70 42.25
C ARG A 153 13.04 -18.76 42.01
N GLU A 154 13.90 -18.96 43.01
CA GLU A 154 14.57 -20.25 43.19
C GLU A 154 13.58 -21.19 43.90
N ALA A 155 13.15 -22.22 43.21
CA ALA A 155 12.69 -23.45 43.84
C ALA A 155 13.51 -24.58 43.21
N ARG A 156 14.60 -24.97 43.90
CA ARG A 156 15.27 -26.24 43.66
C ARG A 156 14.38 -27.36 44.18
N PHE A 157 14.11 -28.35 43.33
CA PHE A 157 13.82 -29.70 43.80
C PHE A 157 14.83 -30.66 43.16
N PRO A 158 15.66 -31.36 43.96
CA PRO A 158 16.52 -32.43 43.48
C PRO A 158 15.83 -33.80 43.68
N GLY A 159 16.02 -34.67 42.69
CA GLY A 159 15.89 -36.13 42.82
C GLY A 159 14.70 -36.77 42.10
N LEU A 160 14.95 -37.58 41.06
CA LEU A 160 15.14 -39.03 41.17
C LEU A 160 15.37 -39.67 39.77
N ILE A 161 16.53 -40.33 39.64
CA ILE A 161 16.78 -41.66 39.04
C ILE A 161 16.23 -41.99 37.63
N MET A 162 17.20 -42.06 36.70
CA MET A 162 17.46 -43.08 35.66
C MET A 162 16.31 -44.03 35.27
N GLY A 163 15.96 -43.97 33.99
CA GLY A 163 15.39 -45.06 33.21
C GLY A 163 15.83 -44.87 31.76
N GLU A 164 16.79 -45.70 31.33
CA GLU A 164 17.26 -45.78 29.95
C GLU A 164 16.15 -46.36 29.08
N ASP A 165 15.64 -45.55 28.15
CA ASP A 165 15.07 -46.00 26.89
C ASP A 165 15.46 -44.92 25.87
N GLU A 166 16.56 -45.17 25.15
CA GLU A 166 16.91 -44.42 23.93
C GLU A 166 15.81 -44.67 22.89
N VAL A 167 14.83 -43.79 22.85
CA VAL A 167 14.04 -43.56 21.64
C VAL A 167 14.70 -42.39 20.94
N ASP A 168 15.33 -42.65 19.80
CA ASP A 168 15.78 -41.63 18.85
C ASP A 168 14.54 -40.89 18.29
N GLU A 169 13.94 -40.01 19.10
CA GLU A 169 12.98 -39.02 18.62
C GLU A 169 13.75 -37.92 17.90
N GLU A 170 13.86 -38.10 16.58
CA GLU A 170 14.31 -37.08 15.63
C GLU A 170 13.71 -35.72 16.01
N PRO A 171 14.53 -34.67 16.23
CA PRO A 171 14.04 -33.39 16.73
C PRO A 171 12.94 -32.87 15.79
N PRO A 172 11.78 -32.43 16.31
CA PRO A 172 10.67 -32.00 15.47
C PRO A 172 11.16 -30.89 14.56
N GLN A 173 11.15 -31.16 13.25
CA GLN A 173 11.64 -30.23 12.24
C GLN A 173 11.03 -28.83 12.50
N PRO A 174 11.85 -27.76 12.50
CA PRO A 174 11.36 -26.42 12.84
C PRO A 174 10.26 -26.06 11.86
N LYS A 175 9.01 -26.04 12.33
CA LYS A 175 7.86 -25.62 11.55
C LYS A 175 8.19 -24.23 11.02
N LYS A 176 8.43 -24.11 9.70
CA LYS A 176 8.73 -22.84 9.03
C LYS A 176 7.74 -21.81 9.54
N LYS A 177 8.23 -20.80 10.29
CA LYS A 177 7.41 -19.67 10.72
C LYS A 177 6.76 -19.14 9.45
N LYS A 178 5.42 -19.15 9.39
CA LYS A 178 4.71 -18.55 8.27
C LYS A 178 5.22 -17.11 8.20
N VAL A 179 5.84 -16.75 7.09
CA VAL A 179 6.19 -15.36 6.79
C VAL A 179 4.85 -14.66 6.67
N VAL A 180 4.40 -14.05 7.76
CA VAL A 180 3.23 -13.19 7.78
C VAL A 180 3.67 -11.96 6.99
N ASP A 181 3.05 -11.73 5.83
CA ASP A 181 3.29 -10.52 5.04
C ASP A 181 3.14 -9.32 6.01
N PRO A 182 4.09 -8.37 6.11
CA PRO A 182 3.98 -7.22 7.03
C PRO A 182 2.76 -6.31 6.75
N SER A 183 2.07 -6.53 5.63
CA SER A 183 0.78 -5.94 5.29
C SER A 183 -0.44 -6.67 5.86
N GLU A 184 -0.28 -7.82 6.53
CA GLU A 184 -1.38 -8.52 7.19
C GLU A 184 -1.73 -7.81 8.51
N PRO A 185 -2.89 -7.15 8.61
CA PRO A 185 -3.27 -6.48 9.84
C PRO A 185 -3.49 -7.50 10.97
N LEU A 186 -2.77 -7.32 12.08
CA LEU A 186 -2.91 -8.09 13.32
C LEU A 186 -4.37 -7.99 13.82
N GLY A 187 -5.11 -9.11 13.78
CA GLY A 187 -6.48 -9.17 14.27
C GLY A 187 -7.21 -10.43 13.85
N LYS A 188 -8.22 -10.83 14.63
CA LYS A 188 -9.10 -11.96 14.29
C LYS A 188 -10.11 -11.51 13.23
N TRP A 189 -9.75 -11.67 11.96
CA TRP A 189 -10.65 -11.41 10.84
C TRP A 189 -11.68 -12.52 10.72
N ALA A 190 -12.96 -12.14 10.67
CA ALA A 190 -14.04 -13.03 10.31
C ALA A 190 -14.30 -12.90 8.81
N GLU A 191 -14.40 -14.05 8.13
CA GLU A 191 -14.64 -14.11 6.69
C GLU A 191 -15.90 -14.93 6.43
N THR A 192 -16.77 -14.43 5.56
CA THR A 192 -18.00 -15.12 5.16
C THR A 192 -18.08 -15.23 3.65
N ILE A 193 -18.18 -16.47 3.16
CA ILE A 193 -18.34 -16.77 1.74
C ILE A 193 -19.78 -16.50 1.34
N VAL A 194 -20.02 -15.48 0.51
CA VAL A 194 -21.36 -15.12 0.04
C VAL A 194 -21.84 -16.11 -1.00
N LYS A 195 -21.09 -16.26 -2.09
CA LYS A 195 -21.45 -17.12 -3.22
C LYS A 195 -20.21 -17.56 -3.98
N ILE A 196 -20.17 -18.84 -4.35
CA ILE A 196 -19.20 -19.41 -5.27
C ILE A 196 -19.92 -19.70 -6.59
N ASN A 197 -19.33 -19.33 -7.71
CA ASN A 197 -19.83 -19.62 -9.05
C ASN A 197 -18.74 -20.31 -9.86
N ARG A 198 -19.11 -21.31 -10.66
CA ARG A 198 -18.26 -21.83 -11.73
C ARG A 198 -18.48 -20.98 -12.98
N VAL A 199 -17.40 -20.46 -13.56
CA VAL A 199 -17.42 -19.65 -14.79
C VAL A 199 -16.52 -20.31 -15.83
N GLN A 200 -16.89 -20.19 -17.11
CA GLN A 200 -16.19 -20.87 -18.20
C GLN A 200 -15.91 -19.93 -19.37
N LYS A 201 -14.77 -20.11 -20.04
CA LYS A 201 -14.44 -19.47 -21.32
C LYS A 201 -14.43 -20.56 -22.40
N VAL A 202 -15.20 -20.37 -23.47
CA VAL A 202 -15.21 -21.27 -24.62
C VAL A 202 -13.99 -21.00 -25.51
N VAL A 203 -13.31 -22.05 -25.95
CA VAL A 203 -12.15 -22.02 -26.86
C VAL A 203 -12.33 -23.09 -27.95
N ARG A 204 -11.56 -23.03 -29.04
CA ARG A 204 -11.72 -23.95 -30.19
C ARG A 204 -11.59 -25.43 -29.83
N GLY A 205 -10.81 -25.76 -28.79
CA GLY A 205 -10.60 -27.13 -28.31
C GLY A 205 -11.36 -27.52 -27.03
N GLY A 206 -12.36 -26.74 -26.59
CA GLY A 206 -13.15 -27.07 -25.39
C GLY A 206 -13.53 -25.85 -24.55
N THR A 207 -13.71 -26.04 -23.24
CA THR A 207 -14.02 -24.94 -22.31
C THR A 207 -13.03 -24.89 -21.14
N ILE A 208 -12.47 -23.71 -20.89
CA ILE A 208 -11.59 -23.48 -19.74
C ILE A 208 -12.47 -23.04 -18.56
N MET A 209 -12.59 -23.91 -17.56
CA MET A 209 -13.38 -23.64 -16.36
C MET A 209 -12.54 -22.96 -15.27
N ARG A 210 -13.20 -22.10 -14.49
CA ARG A 210 -12.64 -21.35 -13.36
C ARG A 210 -13.69 -21.19 -12.27
N TYR A 211 -13.27 -20.92 -11.05
CA TYR A 211 -14.18 -20.60 -9.95
C TYR A 211 -14.08 -19.12 -9.59
N ARG A 212 -15.22 -18.50 -9.30
CA ARG A 212 -15.33 -17.13 -8.80
C ARG A 212 -16.03 -17.13 -7.45
N ALA A 213 -15.37 -16.64 -6.41
CA ALA A 213 -15.92 -16.52 -5.07
C ALA A 213 -16.12 -15.05 -4.70
N LEU A 214 -17.29 -14.71 -4.13
CA LEU A 214 -17.56 -13.45 -3.46
C LEU A 214 -17.41 -13.66 -1.96
N VAL A 215 -16.52 -12.90 -1.33
CA VAL A 215 -16.24 -12.98 0.11
C VAL A 215 -16.44 -11.61 0.73
N VAL A 216 -17.03 -11.61 1.93
CA VAL A 216 -17.11 -10.44 2.81
C VAL A 216 -16.22 -10.72 4.02
N VAL A 217 -15.41 -9.74 4.39
CA VAL A 217 -14.46 -9.80 5.50
C VAL A 217 -14.80 -8.68 6.47
N GLY A 218 -14.69 -8.92 7.78
CA GLY A 218 -14.84 -7.89 8.79
C GLY A 218 -14.15 -8.23 10.10
N ASN A 219 -13.90 -7.20 10.89
CA ASN A 219 -13.27 -7.31 12.22
C ASN A 219 -14.27 -7.28 13.38
N LEU A 220 -15.59 -7.34 13.10
CA LEU A 220 -16.67 -7.21 14.09
C LEU A 220 -16.65 -5.87 14.89
N MET A 221 -15.83 -4.91 14.47
CA MET A 221 -15.62 -3.61 15.12
C MET A 221 -15.81 -2.45 14.14
N GLY A 222 -16.71 -2.61 13.17
CA GLY A 222 -17.05 -1.56 12.20
C GLY A 222 -16.15 -1.49 10.96
N ALA A 223 -15.04 -2.22 10.89
CA ALA A 223 -14.25 -2.33 9.66
C ALA A 223 -14.55 -3.61 8.89
N GLY A 224 -14.72 -3.47 7.59
CA GLY A 224 -14.93 -4.61 6.70
C GLY A 224 -14.87 -4.24 5.23
N GLY A 225 -14.81 -5.26 4.40
CA GLY A 225 -14.66 -5.13 2.96
C GLY A 225 -15.25 -6.33 2.25
N PHE A 226 -15.39 -6.23 0.93
CA PHE A 226 -15.85 -7.33 0.10
C PHE A 226 -15.07 -7.35 -1.20
N ALA A 227 -14.85 -8.54 -1.76
CA ALA A 227 -14.18 -8.67 -3.04
C ALA A 227 -14.55 -9.96 -3.77
N TYR A 228 -14.29 -9.94 -5.08
CA TYR A 228 -14.28 -11.13 -5.90
C TYR A 228 -12.87 -11.70 -6.03
N GLY A 229 -12.77 -13.02 -5.97
CA GLY A 229 -11.56 -13.75 -6.32
C GLY A 229 -11.88 -14.77 -7.40
N LYS A 230 -10.95 -14.95 -8.35
CA LYS A 230 -11.02 -15.96 -9.40
C LYS A 230 -9.80 -16.87 -9.33
N GLY A 231 -10.05 -18.18 -9.32
CA GLY A 231 -9.01 -19.21 -9.16
C GLY A 231 -9.28 -20.45 -10.01
N HIS A 232 -8.31 -21.37 -10.02
CA HIS A 232 -8.48 -22.70 -10.63
C HIS A 232 -9.32 -23.62 -9.74
N SER A 233 -9.17 -23.49 -8.43
CA SER A 233 -9.91 -24.23 -7.41
C SER A 233 -10.83 -23.28 -6.61
N PRO A 234 -11.96 -23.75 -6.06
CA PRO A 234 -12.81 -22.93 -5.19
C PRO A 234 -12.05 -22.35 -4.00
N ARG A 235 -11.14 -23.11 -3.38
CA ARG A 235 -10.35 -22.66 -2.23
C ARG A 235 -9.38 -21.53 -2.61
N ASP A 236 -8.71 -21.67 -3.75
CA ASP A 236 -7.83 -20.64 -4.33
C ASP A 236 -8.63 -19.35 -4.66
N ALA A 237 -9.83 -19.50 -5.23
CA ALA A 237 -10.70 -18.36 -5.49
C ALA A 237 -11.13 -17.62 -4.21
N VAL A 238 -11.44 -18.35 -3.12
CA VAL A 238 -11.77 -17.77 -1.81
C VAL A 238 -10.56 -17.06 -1.21
N ALA A 239 -9.37 -17.68 -1.18
CA ALA A 239 -8.16 -17.06 -0.63
C ALA A 239 -7.81 -15.74 -1.35
N ARG A 240 -7.90 -15.72 -2.68
CA ARG A 240 -7.70 -14.50 -3.48
C ARG A 240 -8.75 -13.43 -3.18
N ALA A 241 -10.02 -13.83 -3.01
CA ALA A 241 -11.09 -12.91 -2.64
C ALA A 241 -10.84 -12.30 -1.25
N SER A 242 -10.46 -13.11 -0.26
CA SER A 242 -10.17 -12.66 1.10
C SER A 242 -8.99 -11.68 1.13
N LYS A 243 -7.88 -11.99 0.43
CA LYS A 243 -6.74 -11.05 0.32
C LYS A 243 -7.13 -9.75 -0.39
N ALA A 244 -8.00 -9.80 -1.39
CA ALA A 244 -8.50 -8.59 -2.05
C ALA A 244 -9.42 -7.76 -1.14
N ALA A 245 -10.32 -8.40 -0.40
CA ALA A 245 -11.25 -7.73 0.52
C ALA A 245 -10.52 -7.03 1.67
N LYS A 246 -9.43 -7.62 2.18
CA LYS A 246 -8.58 -7.01 3.23
C LYS A 246 -7.82 -5.77 2.75
N ARG A 247 -7.62 -5.60 1.44
CA ARG A 247 -6.97 -4.40 0.88
C ARG A 247 -7.92 -3.21 0.75
N ASP A 248 -9.20 -3.45 0.49
CA ASP A 248 -10.23 -2.43 0.35
C ASP A 248 -11.21 -2.50 1.53
N LEU A 249 -10.72 -2.09 2.70
CA LEU A 249 -11.51 -2.03 3.93
C LEU A 249 -12.16 -0.67 4.07
N ARG A 250 -13.44 -0.67 4.45
CA ARG A 250 -14.17 0.53 4.83
C ARG A 250 -14.47 0.47 6.32
N PHE A 251 -14.14 1.56 7.00
CA PHE A 251 -14.49 1.75 8.40
C PHE A 251 -15.84 2.46 8.50
N VAL A 252 -16.70 1.96 9.38
CA VAL A 252 -18.01 2.51 9.69
C VAL A 252 -18.15 2.60 11.19
N GLU A 253 -18.43 3.79 11.69
CA GLU A 253 -18.63 4.00 13.11
C GLU A 253 -19.99 3.43 13.57
N ARG A 254 -19.98 2.70 14.68
CA ARG A 254 -21.17 2.08 15.25
C ARG A 254 -21.69 2.94 16.39
N PHE A 255 -22.98 3.25 16.37
CA PHE A 255 -23.62 3.91 17.50
C PHE A 255 -23.81 2.91 18.64
N ARG A 256 -23.22 3.22 19.81
CA ARG A 256 -23.23 2.37 21.01
C ARG A 256 -22.80 0.92 20.72
N ASP A 257 -21.79 0.77 19.86
CA ASP A 257 -21.22 -0.51 19.40
C ASP A 257 -22.18 -1.48 18.70
N THR A 258 -23.46 -1.13 18.53
CA THR A 258 -24.52 -2.10 18.22
C THR A 258 -25.28 -1.77 16.94
N SER A 259 -25.57 -0.48 16.69
CA SER A 259 -26.48 -0.05 15.63
C SER A 259 -25.95 1.14 14.82
N LEU A 260 -26.72 1.55 13.80
CA LEU A 260 -26.46 2.77 13.03
C LEU A 260 -27.10 3.97 13.74
N LEU A 261 -26.58 5.16 13.45
CA LEU A 261 -27.06 6.42 14.05
C LEU A 261 -28.35 6.93 13.37
N HIS A 262 -28.39 6.84 12.04
CA HIS A 262 -29.50 7.28 11.21
C HIS A 262 -29.66 6.34 10.02
N ASP A 263 -30.79 6.46 9.33
CA ASP A 263 -31.10 5.64 8.17
C ASP A 263 -30.25 6.06 6.97
N VAL A 264 -29.75 5.07 6.23
CA VAL A 264 -28.86 5.28 5.09
C VAL A 264 -29.37 4.53 3.87
N ARG A 265 -29.17 5.15 2.70
CA ARG A 265 -29.55 4.59 1.40
C ARG A 265 -28.35 4.51 0.47
N GLY A 266 -28.08 3.32 -0.02
CA GLY A 266 -27.04 3.03 -1.00
C GLY A 266 -27.61 2.55 -2.32
N LYS A 267 -26.88 2.80 -3.41
CA LYS A 267 -27.25 2.36 -4.75
C LYS A 267 -26.02 1.87 -5.48
N HIS A 268 -26.16 0.71 -6.12
CA HIS A 268 -25.19 0.22 -7.09
C HIS A 268 -25.94 -0.36 -8.29
N ASN A 269 -25.73 0.21 -9.47
CA ASN A 269 -26.52 -0.06 -10.67
C ASN A 269 -28.04 0.10 -10.38
N ASN A 270 -28.85 -0.91 -10.70
CA ASN A 270 -30.29 -0.95 -10.39
C ASN A 270 -30.59 -1.66 -9.06
N CYS A 271 -29.62 -1.79 -8.16
CA CYS A 271 -29.81 -2.32 -6.82
C CYS A 271 -29.80 -1.16 -5.82
N ILE A 272 -30.89 -1.00 -5.06
CA ILE A 272 -31.02 0.01 -4.01
C ILE A 272 -31.12 -0.73 -2.68
N VAL A 273 -30.29 -0.35 -1.71
CA VAL A 273 -30.29 -0.91 -0.36
C VAL A 273 -30.58 0.21 0.62
N ASP A 274 -31.64 0.05 1.38
CA ASP A 274 -32.02 0.92 2.49
C ASP A 274 -31.67 0.20 3.80
N ILE A 275 -30.86 0.83 4.64
CA ILE A 275 -30.53 0.35 5.98
C ILE A 275 -31.11 1.33 6.99
N TYR A 276 -31.97 0.82 7.84
CA TYR A 276 -32.66 1.58 8.87
C TYR A 276 -32.02 1.33 10.23
N ALA A 277 -31.78 2.42 10.94
CA ALA A 277 -31.27 2.42 12.30
C ALA A 277 -32.32 1.84 13.24
N LYS A 278 -31.88 0.98 14.16
CA LYS A 278 -32.73 0.36 15.17
C LYS A 278 -32.16 0.59 16.57
N PRO A 279 -33.01 0.56 17.60
CA PRO A 279 -32.54 0.69 18.97
C PRO A 279 -31.73 -0.56 19.33
N PRO A 280 -30.75 -0.42 20.24
CA PRO A 280 -29.94 -1.56 20.67
C PRO A 280 -30.87 -2.64 21.28
N GLY A 281 -30.62 -3.90 20.93
CA GLY A 281 -31.42 -5.04 21.39
C GLY A 281 -32.62 -5.39 20.50
N SER A 282 -32.93 -4.62 19.45
CA SER A 282 -34.03 -4.95 18.51
C SER A 282 -33.70 -6.15 17.61
N GLY A 283 -32.43 -6.54 17.54
CA GLY A 283 -31.96 -7.65 16.72
C GLY A 283 -31.92 -7.33 15.23
N ILE A 284 -31.69 -8.37 14.44
CA ILE A 284 -31.39 -8.24 13.01
C ILE A 284 -32.60 -8.58 12.16
N VAL A 285 -33.11 -7.63 11.37
CA VAL A 285 -34.20 -7.87 10.40
C VAL A 285 -33.70 -7.63 8.98
N GLY A 286 -33.73 -8.67 8.14
CA GLY A 286 -33.34 -8.55 6.75
C GLY A 286 -33.04 -9.89 6.10
N GLY A 287 -32.82 -9.84 4.78
CA GLY A 287 -32.47 -11.02 4.00
C GLY A 287 -31.11 -11.62 4.41
N PRO A 288 -30.84 -12.90 4.06
CA PRO A 288 -29.65 -13.63 4.51
C PRO A 288 -28.34 -12.96 4.10
N LEU A 289 -28.30 -12.35 2.91
CA LEU A 289 -27.11 -11.63 2.44
C LEU A 289 -26.84 -10.35 3.25
N GLY A 290 -27.89 -9.55 3.50
CA GLY A 290 -27.78 -8.34 4.32
C GLY A 290 -27.35 -8.64 5.76
N ARG A 291 -27.91 -9.71 6.34
CA ARG A 291 -27.48 -10.26 7.64
C ARG A 291 -25.99 -10.54 7.66
N ARG A 292 -25.51 -11.34 6.69
CA ARG A 292 -24.08 -11.72 6.61
C ARG A 292 -23.18 -10.49 6.54
N ILE A 293 -23.49 -9.49 5.71
CA ILE A 293 -22.64 -8.30 5.55
C ILE A 293 -22.52 -7.52 6.86
N LEU A 294 -23.65 -7.17 7.46
CA LEU A 294 -23.69 -6.29 8.62
C LEU A 294 -23.25 -7.00 9.91
N THR A 295 -23.50 -8.31 10.03
CA THR A 295 -22.94 -9.12 11.13
C THR A 295 -21.42 -9.18 11.07
N GLN A 296 -20.79 -9.30 9.89
CA GLN A 296 -19.32 -9.30 9.78
C GLN A 296 -18.71 -7.95 10.18
N LEU A 297 -19.44 -6.85 9.97
CA LEU A 297 -19.07 -5.51 10.43
C LEU A 297 -19.31 -5.30 11.93
N GLY A 298 -20.00 -6.22 12.61
CA GLY A 298 -20.29 -6.11 14.04
C GLY A 298 -21.55 -5.32 14.40
N PHE A 299 -22.49 -5.17 13.46
CA PHE A 299 -23.82 -4.63 13.77
C PHE A 299 -24.74 -5.74 14.28
N SER A 300 -25.38 -5.49 15.42
CA SER A 300 -26.31 -6.42 16.06
C SER A 300 -27.77 -5.98 15.91
N SER A 301 -28.04 -4.68 15.71
CA SER A 301 -29.40 -4.15 15.58
C SER A 301 -29.55 -3.26 14.35
N PHE A 302 -30.30 -3.73 13.34
CA PHE A 302 -30.60 -2.99 12.10
C PHE A 302 -31.76 -3.62 11.33
N THR A 303 -32.37 -2.85 10.43
CA THR A 303 -33.24 -3.39 9.38
C THR A 303 -32.67 -3.08 8.01
N ILE A 304 -32.56 -4.09 7.15
CA ILE A 304 -32.05 -3.92 5.79
C ILE A 304 -33.07 -4.40 4.75
N LYS A 305 -33.42 -3.51 3.82
CA LYS A 305 -34.35 -3.76 2.72
C LYS A 305 -33.65 -3.48 1.41
N ALA A 306 -33.80 -4.37 0.43
CA ALA A 306 -33.25 -4.17 -0.90
C ALA A 306 -34.35 -4.12 -1.96
N ARG A 307 -34.20 -3.23 -2.93
CA ARG A 307 -35.13 -2.99 -4.05
C ARG A 307 -34.39 -3.10 -5.39
N GLY A 308 -35.12 -3.38 -6.45
CA GLY A 308 -34.58 -3.54 -7.81
C GLY A 308 -33.86 -4.88 -8.05
N ARG A 309 -32.80 -4.88 -8.88
CA ARG A 309 -32.07 -6.09 -9.28
C ARG A 309 -31.06 -6.51 -8.21
N ARG A 310 -31.27 -7.66 -7.56
CA ARG A 310 -30.51 -8.12 -6.38
C ARG A 310 -29.44 -9.17 -6.69
N THR A 311 -28.52 -8.89 -7.61
CA THR A 311 -27.36 -9.78 -7.75
C THR A 311 -26.49 -9.71 -6.49
N PRO A 312 -25.86 -10.80 -6.02
CA PRO A 312 -25.10 -10.77 -4.77
C PRO A 312 -24.00 -9.70 -4.73
N TYR A 313 -23.33 -9.47 -5.86
CA TYR A 313 -22.34 -8.38 -5.97
C TYR A 313 -22.96 -7.00 -5.87
N SER A 314 -23.99 -6.74 -6.68
CA SER A 314 -24.65 -5.43 -6.67
C SER A 314 -25.26 -5.12 -5.30
N TYR A 315 -25.75 -6.15 -4.60
CA TYR A 315 -26.23 -6.02 -3.24
C TYR A 315 -25.10 -5.64 -2.28
N CYS A 316 -23.97 -6.35 -2.28
CA CYS A 316 -22.82 -6.00 -1.44
C CYS A 316 -22.33 -4.58 -1.74
N ALA A 317 -22.13 -4.25 -3.01
CA ALA A 317 -21.68 -2.93 -3.42
C ALA A 317 -22.66 -1.81 -3.00
N ALA A 318 -23.97 -2.02 -3.15
CA ALA A 318 -24.98 -1.07 -2.70
C ALA A 318 -25.02 -0.95 -1.16
N ALA A 319 -24.83 -2.05 -0.42
CA ALA A 319 -24.78 -2.02 1.04
C ALA A 319 -23.55 -1.26 1.55
N PHE A 320 -22.37 -1.49 0.97
CA PHE A 320 -21.15 -0.75 1.32
C PHE A 320 -21.21 0.72 0.86
N ASP A 321 -21.90 1.04 -0.23
CA ASP A 321 -22.21 2.42 -0.61
C ASP A 321 -23.16 3.10 0.40
N ALA A 322 -24.17 2.38 0.92
CA ALA A 322 -25.04 2.89 1.97
C ALA A 322 -24.25 3.21 3.24
N LEU A 323 -23.37 2.30 3.64
CA LEU A 323 -22.54 2.46 4.83
C LEU A 323 -21.50 3.56 4.69
N SER A 324 -20.95 3.80 3.50
CA SER A 324 -20.04 4.92 3.25
C SER A 324 -20.70 6.30 3.41
N LYS A 325 -22.04 6.37 3.39
CA LYS A 325 -22.80 7.62 3.61
C LYS A 325 -23.18 7.83 5.07
N HIS A 326 -22.95 6.82 5.92
CA HIS A 326 -23.13 6.96 7.36
C HIS A 326 -22.13 8.01 7.88
N ARG A 327 -22.60 8.79 8.85
CA ARG A 327 -21.84 9.84 9.53
C ARG A 327 -21.86 9.57 11.01
N SER A 328 -20.74 9.87 11.66
CA SER A 328 -20.59 9.72 13.11
C SER A 328 -21.45 10.72 13.88
N VAL A 329 -21.64 10.45 15.17
CA VAL A 329 -22.35 11.40 16.06
C VAL A 329 -21.63 12.74 16.09
N GLU A 330 -20.30 12.69 16.18
CA GLU A 330 -19.44 13.86 16.23
C GLU A 330 -19.52 14.70 14.95
N GLU A 331 -19.49 14.05 13.78
CA GLU A 331 -19.62 14.71 12.48
C GLU A 331 -20.97 15.42 12.34
N ILE A 332 -22.07 14.76 12.75
CA ILE A 332 -23.41 15.36 12.70
C ILE A 332 -23.54 16.51 13.69
N ALA A 333 -23.02 16.35 14.91
CA ALA A 333 -23.02 17.40 15.92
C ALA A 333 -22.26 18.64 15.45
N ARG A 334 -21.06 18.44 14.89
CA ARG A 334 -20.22 19.49 14.31
C ARG A 334 -20.90 20.19 13.14
N SER A 335 -21.49 19.43 12.21
CA SER A 335 -22.21 19.96 11.05
C SER A 335 -23.46 20.75 11.43
N ARG A 336 -24.15 20.37 12.50
CA ARG A 336 -25.40 21.03 12.96
C ARG A 336 -25.17 22.10 14.03
N GLY A 337 -23.95 22.27 14.53
CA GLY A 337 -23.64 23.18 15.64
C GLY A 337 -24.39 22.84 16.94
N ARG A 338 -24.66 21.55 17.19
CA ARG A 338 -25.36 21.10 18.41
C ARG A 338 -24.45 20.28 19.30
N ARG A 339 -24.81 20.19 20.58
CA ARG A 339 -24.11 19.31 21.53
C ARG A 339 -24.29 17.84 21.14
N ILE A 340 -23.25 17.04 21.37
CA ILE A 340 -23.24 15.59 21.08
C ILE A 340 -24.44 14.90 21.73
N LEU A 341 -24.70 15.17 23.02
CA LEU A 341 -25.81 14.61 23.79
C LEU A 341 -27.18 14.85 23.15
N GLU A 342 -27.40 16.02 22.54
CA GLU A 342 -28.67 16.35 21.90
C GLU A 342 -28.90 15.47 20.64
N ILE A 343 -27.84 15.19 19.89
CA ILE A 343 -27.89 14.32 18.71
C ILE A 343 -28.12 12.87 19.13
N GLU A 344 -27.46 12.39 20.19
CA GLU A 344 -27.66 11.05 20.71
C GLU A 344 -29.11 10.83 21.19
N HIS A 345 -29.66 11.79 21.94
CA HIS A 345 -31.06 11.75 22.39
C HIS A 345 -32.04 11.80 21.21
N ALA A 346 -31.74 12.58 20.17
CA ALA A 346 -32.56 12.62 18.96
C ALA A 346 -32.52 11.29 18.20
N ALA A 347 -31.34 10.67 18.05
CA ALA A 347 -31.19 9.37 17.40
C ALA A 347 -31.91 8.25 18.16
N ALA A 348 -31.81 8.25 19.50
CA ALA A 348 -32.52 7.30 20.34
C ALA A 348 -34.05 7.41 20.20
N ARG A 349 -34.59 8.63 20.01
CA ARG A 349 -36.01 8.84 19.71
C ARG A 349 -36.39 8.36 18.31
N HIS A 350 -35.57 8.68 17.30
CA HIS A 350 -35.81 8.28 15.91
C HIS A 350 -35.87 6.76 15.76
N ALA A 351 -34.93 6.05 16.41
CA ALA A 351 -34.87 4.59 16.41
C ALA A 351 -36.12 3.92 17.00
N ARG A 352 -36.86 4.60 17.89
CA ARG A 352 -38.10 4.08 18.51
C ARG A 352 -39.35 4.30 17.64
N SER A 353 -39.27 5.11 16.58
CA SER A 353 -40.43 5.38 15.73
C SER A 353 -40.81 4.14 14.89
N PRO A 354 -42.11 3.80 14.78
CA PRO A 354 -42.55 2.71 13.93
C PRO A 354 -42.23 3.02 12.47
N PHE A 355 -41.83 1.99 11.75
CA PHE A 355 -41.37 2.06 10.36
C PHE A 355 -42.43 2.71 9.46
N LYS A 356 -42.16 3.91 8.92
CA LYS A 356 -42.96 4.47 7.82
C LYS A 356 -42.58 3.70 6.55
N ALA A 357 -43.47 2.80 6.13
CA ALA A 357 -43.27 1.86 5.03
C ALA A 357 -43.16 2.52 3.65
#